data_AF-A0A250DIH7-F1
#
_entry.id   AF-A0A250DIH7-F1
#
_cell.length_a   1.000
_cell.length_b   1.000
_cell.length_c   1.000
_cell.angle_alpha   90.00
_cell.angle_beta   90.00
_cell.angle_gamma   90.00
#
_symmetry.space_group_name_H-M   'P 1'
#
loop_
_entity.id
_entity.type
_entity.pdbx_description
1 polymer ?
#
loop_
_entity_poly.entity_id
_entity_poly.type
_entity_poly.pdbx_seq_one_letter_code
_entity_poly.pdbx_strand_id
1 'polypeptide(L)'
;MSGSGRLRKIGGGILLLGSANSYTGGTFVDGGLLSTDVTGALGSGPVSVAAPGRLLFGINADAGGAAIYNQGSVRFQTKASAGTSTITNAAGGVLDFADYASADKATVINQAGAQVRIDQAVIGVSFGSLSGAGDLVLGGSALTLGGSGGDSTLSGTISGTGGAGGSIIKEGGGTLTLTGANTYTGGTQVTGGTLSVNNKSGSATGTGGVQVRTGATLAGSGTIAGAVFVADGGILAAGNSPGTLTLGALALGGGATLNYELGQAGVPGGALNDLIDVAGNLQLNGTLNIAQSAGGTFGPGLYRLMSYGGTLTDFGLDIGTVPAGAKLADLQVQTSVANQVNLVNRAGLELKFWDGGDSTKYHDNQVAGGSGTWRAGNPQPSKDGWTDVDGKLNANWAQGQFAVFGGKAGTVTVDGAGGAVRIAGAQFAVDGYTVQGDGLTLDNANSVVRVGDNTAAGANMTATMNVALSGAGGISKEDAGRLILGVSTPTPVAPQSRAACCRAAPPACRAISSTMPKSRSIRPRPLAPTPAR
;
A
#
# COMPACT_ATOMS: atom_id res chain seq x y z
N MET A 1 2.25 47.64 36.23
CA MET A 1 2.34 46.77 37.43
C MET A 1 3.66 46.00 37.38
N SER A 2 4.34 45.84 38.53
CA SER A 2 5.66 45.20 38.65
C SER A 2 5.77 44.40 39.95
N GLY A 3 6.82 43.56 40.10
CA GLY A 3 7.13 42.81 41.32
C GLY A 3 6.70 41.33 41.30
N SER A 4 6.77 40.63 42.43
CA SER A 4 6.48 39.18 42.52
C SER A 4 4.98 38.84 42.60
N GLY A 5 4.11 39.85 42.62
CA GLY A 5 2.66 39.68 42.70
C GLY A 5 2.06 39.03 41.45
N ARG A 6 0.80 38.60 41.59
CA ARG A 6 -0.02 38.04 40.49
C ARG A 6 -1.20 38.95 40.16
N LEU A 7 -1.62 38.95 38.90
CA LEU A 7 -2.88 39.53 38.47
C LEU A 7 -3.98 38.46 38.48
N ARG A 8 -5.12 38.72 39.11
CA ARG A 8 -6.28 37.81 39.09
C ARG A 8 -7.53 38.56 38.67
N LYS A 9 -8.04 38.28 37.47
CA LYS A 9 -9.28 38.81 36.93
C LYS A 9 -10.45 37.93 37.37
N ILE A 10 -11.32 38.51 38.20
CA ILE A 10 -12.56 37.92 38.70
C ILE A 10 -13.78 38.72 38.21
N GLY A 11 -14.98 38.14 38.33
CA GLY A 11 -16.26 38.79 37.97
C GLY A 11 -16.53 38.89 36.45
N GLY A 12 -17.78 39.20 36.07
CA GLY A 12 -18.22 39.15 34.66
C GLY A 12 -17.78 40.33 33.76
N GLY A 13 -17.21 41.39 34.33
CA GLY A 13 -16.83 42.61 33.59
C GLY A 13 -15.56 42.46 32.74
N ILE A 14 -15.17 43.58 32.10
CA ILE A 14 -13.96 43.70 31.27
C ILE A 14 -12.83 44.34 32.08
N LEU A 15 -11.63 43.77 31.99
CA LEU A 15 -10.38 44.40 32.42
C LEU A 15 -9.50 44.63 31.19
N LEU A 16 -9.08 45.87 30.96
CA LEU A 16 -8.18 46.24 29.87
C LEU A 16 -6.77 46.49 30.42
N LEU A 17 -5.76 45.83 29.83
CA LEU A 17 -4.35 46.11 30.09
C LEU A 17 -3.77 46.91 28.92
N GLY A 18 -3.69 48.22 29.11
CA GLY A 18 -3.21 49.17 28.09
C GLY A 18 -1.71 49.46 28.13
N SER A 19 -0.92 48.71 28.90
CA SER A 19 0.53 48.91 29.01
C SER A 19 1.24 47.60 29.37
N ALA A 20 2.52 47.50 29.00
CA ALA A 20 3.37 46.38 29.40
C ALA A 20 3.52 46.34 30.92
N ASN A 21 3.64 45.13 31.47
CA ASN A 21 3.80 44.89 32.89
C ASN A 21 4.98 43.95 33.14
N SER A 22 5.59 44.06 34.32
CA SER A 22 6.79 43.28 34.70
C SER A 22 6.59 42.45 35.97
N TYR A 23 5.33 42.16 36.32
CA TYR A 23 5.06 41.25 37.43
C TYR A 23 5.34 39.79 37.02
N THR A 24 5.82 38.99 37.98
CA THR A 24 6.29 37.62 37.73
C THR A 24 5.36 36.54 38.30
N GLY A 25 4.39 36.89 39.16
CA GLY A 25 3.50 35.93 39.81
C GLY A 25 2.39 35.35 38.92
N GLY A 26 2.33 35.77 37.65
CA GLY A 26 1.40 35.25 36.65
C GLY A 26 0.06 36.00 36.54
N THR A 27 -0.72 35.62 35.55
CA THR A 27 -2.04 36.19 35.21
C THR A 27 -3.11 35.11 35.24
N PHE A 28 -4.16 35.30 36.03
CA PHE A 28 -5.25 34.34 36.20
C PHE A 28 -6.57 34.99 35.78
N VAL A 29 -7.27 34.41 34.81
CA VAL A 29 -8.56 34.89 34.31
C VAL A 29 -9.62 33.85 34.68
N ASP A 30 -10.33 34.10 35.77
CA ASP A 30 -11.35 33.17 36.29
C ASP A 30 -12.75 33.49 35.76
N GLY A 31 -12.96 34.71 35.27
CA GLY A 31 -14.26 35.15 34.76
C GLY A 31 -14.22 36.50 34.04
N GLY A 32 -15.23 36.74 33.20
CA GLY A 32 -15.32 37.93 32.36
C GLY A 32 -14.23 37.98 31.30
N LEU A 33 -13.89 39.19 30.84
CA LEU A 33 -12.90 39.41 29.79
C LEU A 33 -11.66 40.13 30.34
N LEU A 34 -10.49 39.57 30.09
CA LEU A 34 -9.21 40.29 30.13
C LEU A 34 -8.79 40.59 28.68
N SER A 35 -8.63 41.87 28.35
CA SER A 35 -8.23 42.31 27.01
C SER A 35 -6.89 43.03 27.05
N THR A 36 -6.08 42.85 26.02
CA THR A 36 -4.88 43.65 25.80
C THR A 36 -4.59 43.86 24.33
N ASP A 37 -4.12 45.06 24.02
CA ASP A 37 -3.63 45.46 22.69
C ASP A 37 -2.12 45.74 22.69
N VAL A 38 -1.42 45.40 23.79
CA VAL A 38 -0.02 45.74 24.02
C VAL A 38 0.80 44.49 24.37
N THR A 39 1.93 44.31 23.69
CA THR A 39 2.91 43.24 23.97
C THR A 39 3.46 43.37 25.40
N GLY A 40 3.58 42.24 26.10
CA GLY A 40 4.09 42.19 27.48
C GLY A 40 3.08 42.63 28.54
N ALA A 41 1.80 42.80 28.20
CA ALA A 41 0.77 43.18 29.18
C ALA A 41 0.55 42.14 30.29
N LEU A 42 0.80 40.86 30.05
CA LEU A 42 0.50 39.77 30.98
C LEU A 42 1.59 39.50 32.03
N GLY A 43 2.64 40.33 32.08
CA GLY A 43 3.82 40.05 32.88
C GLY A 43 4.67 38.92 32.28
N SER A 44 5.58 38.37 33.07
CA SER A 44 6.47 37.26 32.65
C SER A 44 6.15 35.92 33.32
N GLY A 45 5.16 35.90 34.22
CA GLY A 45 4.68 34.67 34.85
C GLY A 45 3.72 33.85 33.97
N PRO A 46 3.30 32.66 34.43
CA PRO A 46 2.34 31.83 33.71
C PRO A 46 0.97 32.51 33.60
N VAL A 47 0.23 32.15 32.56
CA VAL A 47 -1.13 32.63 32.30
C VAL A 47 -2.10 31.47 32.41
N SER A 48 -3.15 31.62 33.21
CA SER A 48 -4.23 30.63 33.36
C SER A 48 -5.56 31.26 33.01
N VAL A 49 -6.32 30.64 32.12
CA VAL A 49 -7.67 31.07 31.73
C VAL A 49 -8.63 29.95 32.07
N ALA A 50 -9.39 30.07 33.15
CA ALA A 50 -10.40 29.09 33.55
C ALA A 50 -11.73 29.38 32.84
N ALA A 51 -12.59 28.39 32.66
CA ALA A 51 -13.97 28.65 32.24
C ALA A 51 -14.75 29.37 33.37
N PRO A 52 -15.54 30.42 33.09
CA PRO A 52 -15.90 30.99 31.78
C PRO A 52 -15.04 32.21 31.35
N GLY A 53 -13.87 32.38 31.95
CA GLY A 53 -12.93 33.47 31.66
C GLY A 53 -12.49 33.52 30.20
N ARG A 54 -12.24 34.75 29.73
CA ARG A 54 -11.84 35.05 28.35
C ARG A 54 -10.60 35.94 28.34
N LEU A 55 -9.60 35.58 27.57
CA LEU A 55 -8.40 36.37 27.30
C LEU A 55 -8.39 36.77 25.82
N LEU A 56 -8.21 38.06 25.55
CA LEU A 56 -8.19 38.62 24.21
C LEU A 56 -6.89 39.39 23.96
N PHE A 57 -6.20 39.02 22.89
CA PHE A 57 -5.12 39.79 22.29
C PHE A 57 -5.63 40.47 21.03
N GLY A 58 -5.59 41.80 21.01
CA GLY A 58 -6.02 42.63 19.89
C GLY A 58 -4.91 43.49 19.30
N ILE A 59 -5.28 44.24 18.27
CA ILE A 59 -4.44 45.11 17.46
C ILE A 59 -3.16 44.40 16.98
N ASN A 60 -2.01 44.69 17.57
CA ASN A 60 -0.72 44.10 17.23
C ASN A 60 -0.06 43.45 18.46
N ALA A 61 -0.84 43.08 19.48
CA ALA A 61 -0.32 42.48 20.69
C ALA A 61 0.36 41.13 20.39
N ASP A 62 1.52 40.91 20.99
CA ASP A 62 2.25 39.65 20.92
C ASP A 62 2.26 38.98 22.31
N ALA A 63 1.90 37.69 22.36
CA ALA A 63 1.92 36.91 23.60
C ALA A 63 3.34 36.57 24.11
N GLY A 64 4.37 36.81 23.30
CA GLY A 64 5.77 36.57 23.63
C GLY A 64 6.02 35.10 23.97
N GLY A 65 6.89 34.86 24.95
CA GLY A 65 7.14 33.52 25.49
C GLY A 65 6.16 33.08 26.58
N ALA A 66 4.93 33.60 26.61
CA ALA A 66 3.98 33.25 27.66
C ALA A 66 3.67 31.74 27.69
N ALA A 67 3.60 31.17 28.88
CA ALA A 67 3.05 29.84 29.11
C ALA A 67 1.56 29.98 29.45
N ILE A 68 0.68 29.62 28.51
CA ILE A 68 -0.77 29.80 28.62
C ILE A 68 -1.45 28.45 28.82
N TYR A 69 -2.16 28.31 29.93
CA TYR A 69 -3.07 27.20 30.19
C TYR A 69 -4.51 27.67 30.01
N ASN A 70 -5.21 27.12 29.02
CA ASN A 70 -6.56 27.54 28.64
C ASN A 70 -7.59 26.43 28.87
N GLN A 71 -8.56 26.68 29.75
CA GLN A 71 -9.82 25.93 29.90
C GLN A 71 -11.04 26.80 29.56
N GLY A 72 -10.84 28.11 29.32
CA GLY A 72 -11.89 29.06 28.94
C GLY A 72 -11.77 29.44 27.46
N SER A 73 -11.65 30.73 27.16
CA SER A 73 -11.41 31.19 25.78
C SER A 73 -10.18 32.08 25.70
N VAL A 74 -9.27 31.78 24.78
CA VAL A 74 -8.16 32.64 24.39
C VAL A 74 -8.36 33.00 22.92
N ARG A 75 -8.42 34.29 22.60
CA ARG A 75 -8.60 34.77 21.23
C ARG A 75 -7.48 35.73 20.83
N PHE A 76 -6.91 35.49 19.67
CA PHE A 76 -6.05 36.42 18.93
C PHE A 76 -6.86 36.96 17.75
N GLN A 77 -6.87 38.27 17.56
CA GLN A 77 -7.62 38.89 16.47
C GLN A 77 -6.88 40.09 15.88
N THR A 78 -7.44 40.71 14.84
CA THR A 78 -6.83 41.78 14.06
C THR A 78 -5.45 41.39 13.52
N LYS A 79 -4.33 41.79 14.12
CA LYS A 79 -2.97 41.38 13.75
C LYS A 79 -2.18 40.85 14.96
N ALA A 80 -2.88 40.39 15.99
CA ALA A 80 -2.25 39.85 17.19
C ALA A 80 -1.50 38.53 16.89
N SER A 81 -0.40 38.32 17.61
CA SER A 81 0.51 37.18 17.41
C SER A 81 0.59 36.34 18.68
N ALA A 82 0.50 35.02 18.55
CA ALA A 82 0.81 34.11 19.64
C ALA A 82 2.32 34.05 19.95
N GLY A 83 3.17 34.74 19.20
CA GLY A 83 4.60 34.87 19.47
C GLY A 83 5.29 33.51 19.55
N THR A 84 6.17 33.34 20.53
CA THR A 84 6.82 32.07 20.87
C THR A 84 6.15 31.38 22.05
N SER A 85 4.85 31.61 22.25
CA SER A 85 4.15 31.11 23.43
C SER A 85 4.05 29.60 23.43
N THR A 86 3.92 29.03 24.63
CA THR A 86 3.54 27.63 24.82
C THR A 86 2.11 27.62 25.32
N ILE A 87 1.19 27.03 24.54
CA ILE A 87 -0.23 27.03 24.85
C ILE A 87 -0.69 25.59 25.07
N THR A 88 -1.16 25.30 26.28
CA THR A 88 -1.95 24.10 26.55
C THR A 88 -3.42 24.47 26.51
N ASN A 89 -4.11 24.10 25.43
CA ASN A 89 -5.54 24.22 25.32
C ASN A 89 -6.18 22.95 25.89
N ALA A 90 -6.62 23.02 27.14
CA ALA A 90 -7.18 21.92 27.90
C ALA A 90 -8.67 21.71 27.58
N ALA A 91 -9.23 20.59 28.02
CA ALA A 91 -10.63 20.23 27.77
C ALA A 91 -11.60 21.39 28.11
N GLY A 92 -12.52 21.67 27.19
CA GLY A 92 -13.45 22.81 27.27
C GLY A 92 -12.87 24.15 26.79
N GLY A 93 -11.55 24.23 26.60
CA GLY A 93 -10.85 25.41 26.11
C GLY A 93 -11.08 25.68 24.62
N VAL A 94 -11.33 26.94 24.28
CA VAL A 94 -11.37 27.44 22.90
C VAL A 94 -10.18 28.37 22.67
N LEU A 95 -9.28 27.98 21.77
CA LEU A 95 -8.19 28.81 21.27
C LEU A 95 -8.53 29.28 19.85
N ASP A 96 -8.64 30.58 19.66
CA ASP A 96 -9.26 31.16 18.48
C ASP A 96 -8.36 32.21 17.81
N PHE A 97 -8.17 32.08 16.51
CA PHE A 97 -7.40 33.00 15.67
C PHE A 97 -8.30 33.58 14.59
N ALA A 98 -8.48 34.89 14.64
CA ALA A 98 -9.34 35.62 13.71
C ALA A 98 -8.59 36.74 12.98
N ASP A 99 -9.19 37.24 11.91
CA ASP A 99 -8.63 38.29 11.06
C ASP A 99 -7.23 37.89 10.53
N TYR A 100 -6.19 38.68 10.80
CA TYR A 100 -4.81 38.43 10.39
C TYR A 100 -3.93 37.97 11.57
N ALA A 101 -4.52 37.30 12.57
CA ALA A 101 -3.78 36.75 13.69
C ALA A 101 -2.84 35.60 13.26
N SER A 102 -1.71 35.44 13.96
CA SER A 102 -0.68 34.45 13.61
C SER A 102 -0.20 33.61 14.80
N ALA A 103 0.34 32.43 14.50
CA ALA A 103 0.89 31.49 15.48
C ALA A 103 2.18 30.81 15.00
N ASP A 104 2.88 31.40 14.02
CA ASP A 104 3.96 30.78 13.24
C ASP A 104 5.10 30.19 14.08
N LYS A 105 5.29 30.69 15.32
CA LYS A 105 6.33 30.24 16.26
C LYS A 105 5.78 29.67 17.57
N ALA A 106 4.46 29.63 17.73
CA ALA A 106 3.84 29.12 18.94
C ALA A 106 3.88 27.59 18.96
N THR A 107 3.96 27.04 20.17
CA THR A 107 3.82 25.60 20.41
C THR A 107 2.49 25.36 21.12
N VAL A 108 1.61 24.60 20.48
CA VAL A 108 0.25 24.36 20.98
C VAL A 108 -0.02 22.88 21.18
N ILE A 109 -0.52 22.54 22.37
CA ILE A 109 -1.09 21.23 22.70
C ILE A 109 -2.60 21.42 22.86
N ASN A 110 -3.37 20.92 21.89
CA ASN A 110 -4.83 20.92 21.89
C ASN A 110 -5.34 19.59 22.44
N GLN A 111 -5.65 19.56 23.74
CA GLN A 111 -6.06 18.33 24.42
C GLN A 111 -7.47 17.87 23.99
N ALA A 112 -7.79 16.61 24.27
CA ALA A 112 -9.12 16.06 23.99
C ALA A 112 -10.23 16.93 24.61
N GLY A 113 -11.29 17.19 23.85
CA GLY A 113 -12.41 18.04 24.26
C GLY A 113 -12.13 19.55 24.21
N ALA A 114 -10.94 19.97 23.74
CA ALA A 114 -10.61 21.36 23.45
C ALA A 114 -10.79 21.67 21.94
N GLN A 115 -10.87 22.94 21.59
CA GLN A 115 -11.00 23.38 20.19
C GLN A 115 -9.96 24.44 19.83
N VAL A 116 -9.33 24.27 18.66
CA VAL A 116 -8.63 25.34 17.95
C VAL A 116 -9.49 25.81 16.78
N ARG A 117 -9.67 27.12 16.66
CA ARG A 117 -10.53 27.75 15.65
C ARG A 117 -9.74 28.75 14.81
N ILE A 118 -9.86 28.63 13.50
CA ILE A 118 -9.34 29.60 12.51
C ILE A 118 -10.41 29.98 11.48
N ASP A 119 -11.67 29.64 11.75
CA ASP A 119 -12.80 29.84 10.83
C ASP A 119 -13.18 31.32 10.63
N GLN A 120 -12.59 32.22 11.42
CA GLN A 120 -12.70 33.67 11.27
C GLN A 120 -11.41 34.34 10.81
N ALA A 121 -10.40 33.56 10.40
CA ALA A 121 -9.18 34.11 9.85
C ALA A 121 -9.40 34.60 8.40
N VAL A 122 -8.85 35.76 8.06
CA VAL A 122 -8.87 36.36 6.72
C VAL A 122 -7.72 35.82 5.88
N ILE A 123 -6.58 35.55 6.51
CA ILE A 123 -5.47 34.80 5.94
C ILE A 123 -5.37 33.45 6.65
N GLY A 124 -4.86 32.42 5.97
CA GLY A 124 -4.58 31.16 6.64
C GLY A 124 -3.65 31.34 7.84
N VAL A 125 -3.73 30.45 8.82
CA VAL A 125 -2.95 30.51 10.06
C VAL A 125 -1.86 29.44 10.01
N SER A 126 -0.61 29.82 10.28
CA SER A 126 0.48 28.87 10.48
C SER A 126 0.75 28.68 11.97
N PHE A 127 1.10 27.44 12.35
CA PHE A 127 1.57 27.10 13.68
C PHE A 127 3.01 26.59 13.62
N GLY A 128 3.83 27.03 14.57
CA GLY A 128 5.15 26.44 14.80
C GLY A 128 5.02 24.96 15.09
N SER A 129 4.24 24.60 16.12
CA SER A 129 3.80 23.23 16.38
C SER A 129 2.36 23.24 16.89
N LEU A 130 1.56 22.29 16.41
CA LEU A 130 0.21 22.02 16.89
C LEU A 130 0.02 20.51 16.97
N SER A 131 -0.32 20.01 18.17
CA SER A 131 -0.51 18.58 18.42
C SER A 131 -1.69 18.33 19.36
N GLY A 132 -2.18 17.09 19.40
CA GLY A 132 -3.16 16.63 20.39
C GLY A 132 -4.44 16.02 19.80
N ALA A 133 -5.45 15.94 20.65
CA ALA A 133 -6.70 15.20 20.40
C ALA A 133 -7.95 16.09 20.37
N GLY A 134 -7.80 17.39 20.58
CA GLY A 134 -8.89 18.34 20.43
C GLY A 134 -9.21 18.61 18.97
N ASP A 135 -10.41 19.12 18.71
CA ASP A 135 -10.89 19.40 17.36
C ASP A 135 -10.28 20.67 16.79
N LEU A 136 -10.21 20.72 15.46
CA LEU A 136 -9.76 21.88 14.70
C LEU A 136 -10.90 22.32 13.77
N VAL A 137 -11.25 23.60 13.83
CA VAL A 137 -12.32 24.20 13.03
C VAL A 137 -11.73 25.25 12.11
N LEU A 138 -11.69 24.94 10.81
CA LEU A 138 -10.98 25.74 9.81
C LEU A 138 -11.88 26.75 9.08
N GLY A 139 -13.19 26.50 9.01
CA GLY A 139 -14.07 27.23 8.09
C GLY A 139 -13.59 27.07 6.64
N GLY A 140 -13.40 28.19 5.94
CA GLY A 140 -12.79 28.25 4.61
C GLY A 140 -11.28 28.56 4.59
N SER A 141 -10.63 28.59 5.75
CA SER A 141 -9.23 29.03 5.91
C SER A 141 -8.24 27.89 5.65
N ALA A 142 -7.01 28.26 5.28
CA ALA A 142 -5.88 27.33 5.24
C ALA A 142 -5.21 27.24 6.61
N LEU A 143 -4.90 26.02 7.05
CA LEU A 143 -4.07 25.76 8.23
C LEU A 143 -2.72 25.22 7.78
N THR A 144 -1.65 25.94 8.11
CA THR A 144 -0.27 25.52 7.82
C THR A 144 0.37 24.92 9.08
N LEU A 145 0.97 23.74 8.92
CA LEU A 145 1.53 22.93 10.01
C LEU A 145 2.96 22.52 9.70
N GLY A 146 3.81 22.56 10.72
CA GLY A 146 5.20 22.13 10.64
C GLY A 146 6.22 23.27 10.61
N GLY A 147 5.83 24.49 10.97
CA GLY A 147 6.73 25.66 10.97
C GLY A 147 7.98 25.51 11.85
N SER A 148 7.91 24.67 12.90
CA SER A 148 9.06 24.33 13.76
C SER A 148 9.96 23.22 13.20
N GLY A 149 9.52 22.52 12.15
CA GLY A 149 10.22 21.37 11.56
C GLY A 149 10.17 20.08 12.40
N GLY A 150 9.53 20.08 13.57
CA GLY A 150 9.35 18.89 14.42
C GLY A 150 8.14 18.04 14.04
N ASP A 151 8.06 16.85 14.63
CA ASP A 151 6.92 15.94 14.46
C ASP A 151 5.68 16.45 15.20
N SER A 152 4.49 16.10 14.71
CA SER A 152 3.22 16.44 15.34
C SER A 152 2.17 15.37 15.04
N THR A 153 1.32 15.08 16.02
CA THR A 153 0.19 14.15 15.85
C THR A 153 -1.11 14.87 16.14
N LEU A 154 -2.06 14.79 15.20
CA LEU A 154 -3.42 15.27 15.35
C LEU A 154 -4.39 14.08 15.30
N SER A 155 -5.14 13.92 16.38
CA SER A 155 -6.11 12.82 16.57
C SER A 155 -7.55 13.28 16.72
N GLY A 156 -7.77 14.57 16.99
CA GLY A 156 -9.10 15.18 16.92
C GLY A 156 -9.58 15.37 15.48
N THR A 157 -10.84 15.72 15.32
CA THR A 157 -11.42 15.96 13.99
C THR A 157 -11.02 17.33 13.48
N ILE A 158 -10.45 17.37 12.28
CA ILE A 158 -10.25 18.59 11.52
C ILE A 158 -11.46 18.78 10.60
N SER A 159 -12.18 19.88 10.79
CA SER A 159 -13.38 20.24 10.05
C SER A 159 -13.19 21.58 9.33
N GLY A 160 -13.81 21.75 8.17
CA GLY A 160 -13.61 22.96 7.37
C GLY A 160 -14.54 23.00 6.17
N THR A 161 -15.74 23.53 6.38
CA THR A 161 -16.76 23.75 5.36
C THR A 161 -17.00 25.26 5.17
N GLY A 162 -17.24 25.70 3.92
CA GLY A 162 -17.49 27.10 3.57
C GLY A 162 -16.50 27.64 2.53
N GLY A 163 -16.96 28.45 1.58
CA GLY A 163 -16.15 28.88 0.43
C GLY A 163 -15.65 27.69 -0.39
N ALA A 164 -14.34 27.65 -0.70
CA ALA A 164 -13.68 26.49 -1.32
C ALA A 164 -13.47 25.30 -0.35
N GLY A 165 -13.82 25.45 0.92
CA GLY A 165 -13.50 24.51 2.00
C GLY A 165 -12.17 24.82 2.68
N GLY A 166 -12.06 24.47 3.96
CA GLY A 166 -10.81 24.59 4.71
C GLY A 166 -9.75 23.62 4.19
N SER A 167 -8.49 24.02 4.22
CA SER A 167 -7.38 23.23 3.66
C SER A 167 -6.22 23.08 4.65
N ILE A 168 -5.43 22.02 4.45
CA ILE A 168 -4.20 21.77 5.22
C ILE A 168 -2.98 21.96 4.31
N ILE A 169 -1.96 22.65 4.83
CA ILE A 169 -0.64 22.72 4.24
C ILE A 169 0.35 22.11 5.25
N LYS A 170 0.99 21.00 4.87
CA LYS A 170 2.06 20.38 5.64
C LYS A 170 3.41 20.83 5.08
N GLU A 171 4.16 21.57 5.90
CA GLU A 171 5.51 22.05 5.62
C GLU A 171 6.52 21.57 6.66
N GLY A 172 7.78 22.00 6.54
CA GLY A 172 8.87 21.62 7.45
C GLY A 172 9.31 20.16 7.31
N GLY A 173 10.47 19.82 7.89
CA GLY A 173 11.11 18.51 7.73
C GLY A 173 10.46 17.35 8.51
N GLY A 174 9.71 17.64 9.58
CA GLY A 174 9.11 16.64 10.45
C GLY A 174 7.92 15.89 9.84
N THR A 175 7.36 14.97 10.62
CA THR A 175 6.21 14.15 10.30
C THR A 175 4.94 14.71 10.93
N LEU A 176 3.92 14.99 10.12
CA LEU A 176 2.55 15.23 10.59
C LEU A 176 1.76 13.92 10.50
N THR A 177 1.33 13.41 11.65
CA THR A 177 0.51 12.20 11.72
C THR A 177 -0.96 12.57 11.93
N LEU A 178 -1.82 12.15 11.00
CA LEU A 178 -3.28 12.32 11.09
C LEU A 178 -3.93 10.98 11.40
N THR A 179 -4.59 10.90 12.57
CA THR A 179 -5.31 9.70 13.03
C THR A 179 -6.83 9.89 13.14
N GLY A 180 -7.30 11.15 13.11
CA GLY A 180 -8.72 11.49 13.15
C GLY A 180 -9.45 11.29 11.81
N ALA A 181 -10.78 11.18 11.89
CA ALA A 181 -11.68 11.18 10.74
C ALA A 181 -12.02 12.61 10.34
N ASN A 182 -11.24 13.14 9.41
CA ASN A 182 -11.29 14.54 9.03
C ASN A 182 -12.38 14.79 7.97
N THR A 183 -12.94 16.00 7.98
CA THR A 183 -14.11 16.38 7.16
C THR A 183 -13.93 17.68 6.39
N TYR A 184 -12.75 18.30 6.45
CA TYR A 184 -12.44 19.49 5.65
C TYR A 184 -12.44 19.16 4.14
N THR A 185 -12.87 20.12 3.31
CA THR A 185 -13.13 19.85 1.89
C THR A 185 -12.15 20.55 0.93
N GLY A 186 -11.33 21.49 1.41
CA GLY A 186 -10.41 22.29 0.59
C GLY A 186 -9.14 21.54 0.16
N GLY A 187 -8.91 20.32 0.66
CA GLY A 187 -7.78 19.47 0.28
C GLY A 187 -6.53 19.65 1.13
N THR A 188 -5.48 18.92 0.77
CA THR A 188 -4.21 18.87 1.51
C THR A 188 -3.02 19.03 0.58
N GLN A 189 -2.10 19.93 0.90
CA GLN A 189 -0.83 20.08 0.21
C GLN A 189 0.31 19.65 1.12
N VAL A 190 1.13 18.70 0.68
CA VAL A 190 2.35 18.29 1.37
C VAL A 190 3.52 18.93 0.63
N THR A 191 4.06 20.00 1.23
CA THR A 191 5.12 20.83 0.63
C THR A 191 6.51 20.50 1.20
N GLY A 192 6.58 19.77 2.32
CA GLY A 192 7.82 19.27 2.90
C GLY A 192 7.60 18.22 4.00
N GLY A 193 8.66 17.45 4.27
CA GLY A 193 8.64 16.38 5.28
C GLY A 193 7.63 15.29 4.94
N THR A 194 7.03 14.69 5.96
CA THR A 194 6.12 13.56 5.81
C THR A 194 4.71 13.87 6.30
N LEU A 195 3.69 13.54 5.51
CA LEU A 195 2.32 13.38 5.96
C LEU A 195 2.05 11.88 6.18
N SER A 196 1.83 11.45 7.42
CA SER A 196 1.48 10.07 7.76
C SER A 196 -0.02 9.97 8.05
N VAL A 197 -0.76 9.23 7.22
CA VAL A 197 -2.20 9.03 7.35
C VAL A 197 -2.51 7.67 7.99
N ASN A 198 -3.18 7.67 9.14
CA ASN A 198 -3.36 6.48 9.98
C ASN A 198 -4.80 6.25 10.46
N ASN A 199 -5.76 6.99 9.92
CA ASN A 199 -7.18 6.70 10.15
C ASN A 199 -7.69 5.63 9.18
N LYS A 200 -8.24 4.53 9.70
CA LYS A 200 -8.84 3.44 8.90
C LYS A 200 -10.37 3.44 8.86
N SER A 201 -11.04 4.23 9.70
CA SER A 201 -12.50 4.26 9.81
C SER A 201 -13.15 5.41 9.04
N GLY A 202 -12.36 6.24 8.36
CA GLY A 202 -12.81 7.37 7.56
C GLY A 202 -11.63 8.00 6.82
N SER A 203 -11.84 9.16 6.18
CA SER A 203 -10.74 9.85 5.51
C SER A 203 -9.84 10.57 6.51
N ALA A 204 -8.54 10.30 6.46
CA ALA A 204 -7.53 11.03 7.22
C ALA A 204 -7.30 12.45 6.69
N THR A 205 -7.72 12.78 5.46
CA THR A 205 -7.45 14.10 4.85
C THR A 205 -8.72 14.79 4.33
N GLY A 206 -9.89 14.40 4.83
CA GLY A 206 -11.16 14.92 4.33
C GLY A 206 -11.47 14.47 2.91
N THR A 207 -12.30 15.24 2.19
CA THR A 207 -12.78 14.85 0.85
C THR A 207 -12.06 15.58 -0.29
N GLY A 208 -11.31 16.63 0.01
CA GLY A 208 -10.54 17.37 -0.98
C GLY A 208 -9.31 16.58 -1.46
N GLY A 209 -8.77 16.97 -2.62
CA GLY A 209 -7.59 16.32 -3.20
C GLY A 209 -6.34 16.48 -2.33
N VAL A 210 -5.41 15.53 -2.46
CA VAL A 210 -4.09 15.55 -1.80
C VAL A 210 -3.00 15.74 -2.86
N GLN A 211 -2.13 16.72 -2.68
CA GLN A 211 -0.98 16.97 -3.54
C GLN A 211 0.31 16.76 -2.77
N VAL A 212 1.14 15.83 -3.22
CA VAL A 212 2.49 15.59 -2.68
C VAL A 212 3.49 16.26 -3.59
N ARG A 213 4.14 17.32 -3.10
CA ARG A 213 5.11 18.09 -3.89
C ARG A 213 6.50 17.46 -3.84
N THR A 214 7.41 18.02 -4.65
CA THR A 214 8.81 17.59 -4.71
C THR A 214 9.47 17.58 -3.32
N GLY A 215 10.19 16.51 -3.00
CA GLY A 215 10.86 16.32 -1.71
C GLY A 215 9.94 16.02 -0.53
N ALA A 216 8.62 15.98 -0.73
CA ALA A 216 7.66 15.62 0.31
C ALA A 216 7.25 14.14 0.22
N THR A 217 6.82 13.59 1.35
CA THR A 217 6.41 12.18 1.46
C THR A 217 4.96 12.07 1.94
N LEU A 218 4.17 11.24 1.27
CA LEU A 218 2.91 10.70 1.80
C LEU A 218 3.15 9.26 2.27
N ALA A 219 2.75 8.96 3.50
CA ALA A 219 2.93 7.64 4.10
C ALA A 219 1.75 7.23 4.98
N GLY A 220 1.81 6.02 5.54
CA GLY A 220 0.86 5.51 6.53
C GLY A 220 -0.03 4.39 6.03
N SER A 221 -0.92 3.90 6.90
CA SER A 221 -1.80 2.75 6.62
C SER A 221 -3.30 3.06 6.73
N GLY A 222 -3.66 4.34 6.61
CA GLY A 222 -5.03 4.83 6.69
C GLY A 222 -5.74 4.90 5.35
N THR A 223 -6.81 5.69 5.31
CA THR A 223 -7.65 5.94 4.14
C THR A 223 -7.65 7.42 3.77
N ILE A 224 -7.55 7.72 2.48
CA ILE A 224 -7.73 9.04 1.88
C ILE A 224 -8.88 8.95 0.88
N ALA A 225 -9.96 9.69 1.11
CA ALA A 225 -11.11 9.69 0.21
C ALA A 225 -10.89 10.53 -1.06
N GLY A 226 -10.14 11.62 -0.96
CA GLY A 226 -9.84 12.50 -2.08
C GLY A 226 -8.91 11.86 -3.12
N ALA A 227 -8.85 12.47 -4.31
CA ALA A 227 -7.86 12.10 -5.31
C ALA A 227 -6.44 12.51 -4.83
N VAL A 228 -5.47 11.62 -5.01
CA VAL A 228 -4.06 11.84 -4.68
C VAL A 228 -3.28 12.07 -5.95
N PHE A 229 -2.50 13.15 -5.97
CA PHE A 229 -1.49 13.41 -6.99
C PHE A 229 -0.10 13.48 -6.34
N VAL A 230 0.82 12.66 -6.82
CA VAL A 230 2.23 12.68 -6.41
C VAL A 230 3.03 13.31 -7.54
N ALA A 231 3.55 14.51 -7.31
CA ALA A 231 4.32 15.23 -8.32
C ALA A 231 5.71 14.63 -8.53
N ASP A 232 6.41 15.12 -9.55
CA ASP A 232 7.82 14.77 -9.78
C ASP A 232 8.68 15.10 -8.55
N GLY A 233 9.50 14.13 -8.13
CA GLY A 233 10.29 14.18 -6.90
C GLY A 233 9.49 14.03 -5.60
N GLY A 234 8.17 13.84 -5.66
CA GLY A 234 7.35 13.45 -4.52
C GLY A 234 7.45 11.96 -4.23
N ILE A 235 7.26 11.57 -2.97
CA ILE A 235 7.41 10.19 -2.49
C ILE A 235 6.09 9.66 -1.94
N LEU A 236 5.72 8.45 -2.35
CA LEU A 236 4.63 7.66 -1.79
C LEU A 236 5.21 6.41 -1.13
N ALA A 237 5.16 6.36 0.20
CA ALA A 237 5.67 5.23 1.00
C ALA A 237 4.48 4.57 1.71
N ALA A 238 3.88 3.56 1.07
CA ALA A 238 2.67 2.94 1.61
C ALA A 238 2.96 2.19 2.91
N GLY A 239 1.96 2.14 3.79
CA GLY A 239 2.05 1.39 5.05
C GLY A 239 2.68 2.17 6.20
N ASN A 240 2.62 1.55 7.38
CA ASN A 240 3.55 1.82 8.48
C ASN A 240 4.65 0.73 8.47
N SER A 241 5.03 0.30 7.26
CA SER A 241 6.10 -0.63 6.91
C SER A 241 6.12 -1.98 7.64
N PRO A 242 5.50 -3.05 7.09
CA PRO A 242 4.57 -3.05 5.96
C PRO A 242 3.12 -2.69 6.33
N GLY A 243 2.31 -2.28 5.35
CA GLY A 243 0.87 -2.11 5.51
C GLY A 243 0.10 -1.67 4.25
N THR A 244 -1.21 -1.50 4.40
CA THR A 244 -2.09 -1.07 3.29
C THR A 244 -2.49 0.39 3.43
N LEU A 245 -2.30 1.17 2.36
CA LEU A 245 -2.78 2.55 2.24
C LEU A 245 -3.94 2.60 1.23
N THR A 246 -5.10 3.08 1.66
CA THR A 246 -6.30 3.16 0.79
C THR A 246 -6.50 4.58 0.26
N LEU A 247 -6.69 4.72 -1.05
CA LEU A 247 -6.78 6.00 -1.75
C LEU A 247 -8.05 6.10 -2.60
N GLY A 248 -8.57 7.32 -2.79
CA GLY A 248 -9.71 7.57 -3.68
C GLY A 248 -9.36 7.33 -5.14
N ALA A 249 -8.55 8.21 -5.72
CA ALA A 249 -7.90 8.01 -7.01
C ALA A 249 -6.40 8.30 -6.85
N LEU A 250 -5.56 7.74 -7.72
CA LEU A 250 -4.11 7.95 -7.66
C LEU A 250 -3.58 8.36 -9.04
N ALA A 251 -2.84 9.46 -9.07
CA ALA A 251 -2.03 9.85 -10.23
C ALA A 251 -0.58 10.11 -9.81
N LEU A 252 0.34 9.47 -10.53
CA LEU A 252 1.77 9.59 -10.32
C LEU A 252 2.38 10.44 -11.45
N GLY A 253 3.23 11.40 -11.08
CA GLY A 253 4.11 12.12 -11.99
C GLY A 253 5.26 11.23 -12.48
N GLY A 254 5.91 11.62 -13.57
CA GLY A 254 7.00 10.84 -14.18
C GLY A 254 8.24 10.72 -13.29
N GLY A 255 8.48 11.72 -12.43
CA GLY A 255 9.55 11.69 -11.44
C GLY A 255 9.09 11.27 -10.04
N ALA A 256 7.86 10.78 -9.87
CA ALA A 256 7.38 10.33 -8.56
C ALA A 256 8.11 9.05 -8.12
N THR A 257 8.31 8.89 -6.81
CA THR A 257 8.93 7.70 -6.22
C THR A 257 7.92 6.93 -5.37
N LEU A 258 7.91 5.62 -5.52
CA LEU A 258 7.15 4.71 -4.68
C LEU A 258 8.12 3.86 -3.87
N ASN A 259 7.99 3.88 -2.55
CA ASN A 259 8.79 3.03 -1.66
C ASN A 259 7.90 1.92 -1.11
N TYR A 260 8.34 0.67 -1.28
CA TYR A 260 7.63 -0.53 -0.86
C TYR A 260 8.54 -1.44 -0.04
N GLU A 261 8.01 -2.01 1.03
CA GLU A 261 8.52 -3.20 1.70
C GLU A 261 7.77 -4.46 1.23
N LEU A 262 8.50 -5.43 0.69
CA LEU A 262 7.95 -6.70 0.20
C LEU A 262 8.70 -7.90 0.79
N GLY A 263 7.99 -8.95 1.17
CA GLY A 263 8.62 -10.13 1.76
C GLY A 263 7.78 -11.41 1.78
N GLN A 264 6.64 -11.44 1.09
CA GLN A 264 5.87 -12.66 0.93
C GLN A 264 5.21 -12.74 -0.46
N ALA A 265 5.77 -13.54 -1.35
CA ALA A 265 5.15 -13.76 -2.67
C ALA A 265 3.76 -14.41 -2.54
N GLY A 266 2.87 -14.06 -3.48
CA GLY A 266 1.52 -14.62 -3.61
C GLY A 266 0.47 -14.04 -2.65
N VAL A 267 0.84 -13.09 -1.78
CA VAL A 267 -0.06 -12.50 -0.78
C VAL A 267 -0.26 -11.00 -1.04
N PRO A 268 -1.48 -10.56 -1.40
CA PRO A 268 -1.79 -9.14 -1.50
C PRO A 268 -1.76 -8.45 -0.14
N GLY A 269 -0.87 -7.47 0.03
CA GLY A 269 -0.67 -6.78 1.31
C GLY A 269 -0.33 -7.75 2.45
N GLY A 270 -0.93 -7.53 3.61
CA GLY A 270 -0.74 -8.36 4.80
C GLY A 270 0.38 -7.84 5.71
N ALA A 271 0.96 -8.72 6.53
CA ALA A 271 1.97 -8.34 7.51
C ALA A 271 3.37 -8.13 6.92
N LEU A 272 3.61 -8.66 5.71
CA LEU A 272 4.94 -8.72 5.09
C LEU A 272 5.03 -7.96 3.77
N ASN A 273 3.93 -7.42 3.24
CA ASN A 273 3.94 -6.64 2.00
C ASN A 273 3.16 -5.35 2.16
N ASP A 274 3.69 -4.28 1.61
CA ASP A 274 2.93 -3.08 1.34
C ASP A 274 1.91 -3.30 0.23
N LEU A 275 0.83 -2.54 0.32
CA LEU A 275 -0.22 -2.50 -0.69
C LEU A 275 -0.78 -1.09 -0.79
N ILE A 276 -0.94 -0.58 -2.00
CA ILE A 276 -1.79 0.57 -2.28
C ILE A 276 -3.12 0.06 -2.83
N ASP A 277 -4.22 0.43 -2.16
CA ASP A 277 -5.57 0.08 -2.59
C ASP A 277 -6.31 1.32 -3.08
N VAL A 278 -6.51 1.44 -4.39
CA VAL A 278 -7.11 2.61 -5.03
C VAL A 278 -8.58 2.31 -5.35
N ALA A 279 -9.52 3.01 -4.71
CA ALA A 279 -10.94 2.79 -4.96
C ALA A 279 -11.38 3.17 -6.39
N GLY A 280 -10.70 4.13 -7.00
CA GLY A 280 -11.02 4.72 -8.30
C GLY A 280 -9.93 4.51 -9.36
N ASN A 281 -9.75 5.52 -10.22
CA ASN A 281 -8.81 5.46 -11.33
C ASN A 281 -7.35 5.51 -10.86
N LEU A 282 -6.48 4.81 -11.59
CA LEU A 282 -5.04 4.78 -11.39
C LEU A 282 -4.34 5.30 -12.65
N GLN A 283 -3.53 6.35 -12.52
CA GLN A 283 -2.52 6.73 -13.49
C GLN A 283 -1.13 6.32 -12.96
N LEU A 284 -0.52 5.34 -13.63
CA LEU A 284 0.76 4.75 -13.26
C LEU A 284 1.91 5.47 -13.97
N ASN A 285 2.92 5.87 -13.20
CA ASN A 285 4.18 6.46 -13.66
C ASN A 285 5.23 6.37 -12.52
N GLY A 286 6.45 6.84 -12.75
CA GLY A 286 7.46 7.02 -11.71
C GLY A 286 8.39 5.82 -11.51
N THR A 287 9.03 5.77 -10.34
CA THR A 287 10.04 4.77 -9.99
C THR A 287 9.66 4.02 -8.71
N LEU A 288 9.66 2.68 -8.78
CA LEU A 288 9.44 1.76 -7.67
C LEU A 288 10.77 1.38 -7.00
N ASN A 289 10.91 1.71 -5.73
CA ASN A 289 11.98 1.26 -4.85
C ASN A 289 11.46 0.16 -3.92
N ILE A 290 12.24 -0.90 -3.79
CA ILE A 290 11.85 -2.11 -3.05
C ILE A 290 12.87 -2.39 -1.96
N ALA A 291 12.39 -2.49 -0.73
CA ALA A 291 13.10 -3.04 0.41
C ALA A 291 12.49 -4.40 0.79
N GLN A 292 13.30 -5.29 1.37
CA GLN A 292 12.77 -6.52 1.96
C GLN A 292 12.15 -6.20 3.31
N SER A 293 10.91 -6.64 3.55
CA SER A 293 10.26 -6.46 4.83
C SER A 293 10.94 -7.26 5.95
N ALA A 294 10.95 -6.72 7.16
CA ALA A 294 11.48 -7.42 8.32
C ALA A 294 10.67 -8.69 8.61
N GLY A 295 11.37 -9.83 8.77
CA GLY A 295 10.73 -11.14 8.96
C GLY A 295 10.16 -11.78 7.68
N GLY A 296 10.25 -11.09 6.54
CA GLY A 296 9.90 -11.61 5.22
C GLY A 296 11.11 -12.05 4.41
N THR A 297 10.86 -12.60 3.22
CA THR A 297 11.85 -12.94 2.20
C THR A 297 11.40 -12.41 0.85
N PHE A 298 12.22 -11.58 0.21
CA PHE A 298 11.96 -11.12 -1.15
C PHE A 298 12.44 -12.18 -2.16
N GLY A 299 11.71 -13.30 -2.21
CA GLY A 299 11.99 -14.43 -3.10
C GLY A 299 11.21 -14.39 -4.43
N PRO A 300 11.42 -15.38 -5.30
CA PRO A 300 10.69 -15.50 -6.56
C PRO A 300 9.17 -15.64 -6.32
N GLY A 301 8.40 -15.11 -7.26
CA GLY A 301 6.93 -15.12 -7.26
C GLY A 301 6.32 -13.75 -7.56
N LEU A 302 5.00 -13.65 -7.40
CA LEU A 302 4.21 -12.45 -7.71
C LEU A 302 3.87 -11.66 -6.44
N TYR A 303 4.12 -10.36 -6.45
CA TYR A 303 3.78 -9.43 -5.38
C TYR A 303 2.76 -8.42 -5.90
N ARG A 304 1.60 -8.30 -5.22
CA ARG A 304 0.62 -7.26 -5.53
C ARG A 304 1.16 -5.93 -5.03
N LEU A 305 1.41 -4.98 -5.93
CA LEU A 305 1.77 -3.62 -5.57
C LEU A 305 0.51 -2.78 -5.34
N MET A 306 -0.40 -2.80 -6.31
CA MET A 306 -1.61 -1.99 -6.28
C MET A 306 -2.84 -2.76 -6.69
N SER A 307 -3.95 -2.49 -6.01
CA SER A 307 -5.30 -2.79 -6.49
C SER A 307 -5.97 -1.49 -6.92
N TYR A 308 -6.77 -1.51 -7.99
CA TYR A 308 -7.52 -0.34 -8.42
C TYR A 308 -8.94 -0.69 -8.89
N GLY A 309 -9.93 0.11 -8.50
CA GLY A 309 -11.34 -0.10 -8.84
C GLY A 309 -11.78 0.50 -10.17
N GLY A 310 -11.09 1.54 -10.65
CA GLY A 310 -11.42 2.28 -11.87
C GLY A 310 -10.61 1.86 -13.10
N THR A 311 -10.32 2.82 -13.99
CA THR A 311 -9.49 2.61 -15.16
C THR A 311 -8.00 2.77 -14.84
N LEU A 312 -7.15 2.02 -15.55
CA LEU A 312 -5.70 2.21 -15.56
C LEU A 312 -5.28 3.07 -16.76
N THR A 313 -4.53 4.13 -16.49
CA THR A 313 -3.72 4.84 -17.49
C THR A 313 -2.26 4.50 -17.21
N ASP A 314 -1.65 3.71 -18.08
CA ASP A 314 -0.31 3.17 -17.88
C ASP A 314 0.73 3.98 -18.68
N PHE A 315 1.57 4.74 -17.97
CA PHE A 315 2.74 5.41 -18.54
C PHE A 315 4.06 4.68 -18.21
N GLY A 316 3.97 3.46 -17.66
CA GLY A 316 5.10 2.67 -17.16
C GLY A 316 5.34 2.85 -15.67
N LEU A 317 6.13 1.94 -15.08
CA LEU A 317 6.66 2.08 -13.73
C LEU A 317 8.06 1.47 -13.75
N ASP A 318 9.07 2.32 -13.62
CA ASP A 318 10.45 1.87 -13.64
C ASP A 318 10.82 1.24 -12.30
N ILE A 319 11.67 0.23 -12.32
CA ILE A 319 12.20 -0.37 -11.08
C ILE A 319 13.52 0.32 -10.76
N GLY A 320 13.56 0.96 -9.59
CA GLY A 320 14.72 1.66 -9.06
C GLY A 320 15.57 0.75 -8.16
N THR A 321 15.60 1.04 -6.87
CA THR A 321 16.37 0.25 -5.90
C THR A 321 15.68 -1.09 -5.59
N VAL A 322 16.48 -2.12 -5.36
CA VAL A 322 16.01 -3.47 -5.03
C VAL A 322 16.79 -4.04 -3.84
N PRO A 323 16.25 -5.03 -3.11
CA PRO A 323 16.94 -5.64 -1.98
C PRO A 323 18.29 -6.26 -2.38
N ALA A 324 19.23 -6.29 -1.44
CA ALA A 324 20.54 -6.89 -1.68
C ALA A 324 20.41 -8.36 -2.15
N GLY A 325 21.08 -8.69 -3.25
CA GLY A 325 21.03 -10.03 -3.86
C GLY A 325 19.95 -10.22 -4.92
N ALA A 326 18.94 -9.34 -4.99
CA ALA A 326 18.01 -9.30 -6.12
C ALA A 326 18.67 -8.66 -7.34
N LYS A 327 18.36 -9.16 -8.55
CA LYS A 327 18.84 -8.59 -9.81
C LYS A 327 17.67 -7.91 -10.52
N LEU A 328 17.87 -6.70 -11.03
CA LEU A 328 16.86 -5.97 -11.79
C LEU A 328 16.34 -6.76 -13.00
N ALA A 329 17.21 -7.53 -13.67
CA ALA A 329 16.83 -8.36 -14.82
C ALA A 329 15.80 -9.47 -14.47
N ASP A 330 15.74 -9.87 -13.20
CA ASP A 330 14.81 -10.89 -12.74
C ASP A 330 13.44 -10.30 -12.39
N LEU A 331 13.31 -8.97 -12.38
CA LEU A 331 12.11 -8.26 -11.96
C LEU A 331 11.36 -7.66 -13.16
N GLN A 332 10.03 -7.69 -13.08
CA GLN A 332 9.17 -7.10 -14.10
C GLN A 332 7.88 -6.57 -13.48
N VAL A 333 7.47 -5.36 -13.85
CA VAL A 333 6.12 -4.85 -13.54
C VAL A 333 5.12 -5.41 -14.54
N GLN A 334 4.00 -5.95 -14.03
CA GLN A 334 2.91 -6.51 -14.81
C GLN A 334 1.63 -5.69 -14.58
N THR A 335 1.12 -5.12 -15.65
CA THR A 335 -0.12 -4.31 -15.71
C THR A 335 -1.20 -4.93 -16.60
N SER A 336 -0.92 -6.09 -17.19
CA SER A 336 -1.83 -6.81 -18.10
C SER A 336 -3.05 -7.44 -17.40
N VAL A 337 -3.03 -7.51 -16.07
CA VAL A 337 -4.14 -8.03 -15.27
C VAL A 337 -5.01 -6.86 -14.82
N ALA A 338 -6.26 -6.84 -15.28
CA ALA A 338 -7.21 -5.80 -14.91
C ALA A 338 -7.33 -5.67 -13.37
N ASN A 339 -7.46 -4.42 -12.92
CA ASN A 339 -7.62 -4.03 -11.51
C ASN A 339 -6.41 -4.31 -10.62
N GLN A 340 -5.25 -4.62 -11.21
CA GLN A 340 -4.05 -5.01 -10.48
C GLN A 340 -2.78 -4.43 -11.13
N VAL A 341 -1.83 -4.02 -10.29
CA VAL A 341 -0.43 -3.82 -10.68
C VAL A 341 0.40 -4.78 -9.84
N ASN A 342 1.18 -5.62 -10.52
CA ASN A 342 2.00 -6.66 -9.89
C ASN A 342 3.48 -6.41 -10.14
N LEU A 343 4.31 -6.84 -9.19
CA LEU A 343 5.73 -7.07 -9.40
C LEU A 343 5.97 -8.58 -9.49
N VAL A 344 6.70 -8.97 -10.52
CA VAL A 344 7.07 -10.35 -10.78
C VAL A 344 8.55 -10.50 -10.46
N ASN A 345 8.89 -11.44 -9.59
CA ASN A 345 10.27 -11.79 -9.29
C ASN A 345 10.58 -13.20 -9.82
N ARG A 346 11.57 -13.31 -10.72
CA ARG A 346 12.03 -14.57 -11.31
C ARG A 346 13.42 -14.96 -10.82
N ALA A 347 13.87 -14.43 -9.69
CA ALA A 347 15.21 -14.68 -9.17
C ALA A 347 15.48 -16.19 -9.01
N GLY A 348 16.64 -16.62 -9.52
CA GLY A 348 17.05 -18.02 -9.53
C GLY A 348 16.48 -18.85 -10.68
N LEU A 349 15.74 -18.23 -11.60
CA LEU A 349 15.18 -18.88 -12.78
C LEU A 349 15.96 -18.45 -14.04
N GLU A 350 16.85 -19.29 -14.55
CA GLU A 350 17.46 -19.07 -15.87
C GLU A 350 16.37 -19.29 -16.92
N LEU A 351 16.15 -18.28 -17.78
CA LEU A 351 15.20 -18.40 -18.88
C LEU A 351 15.83 -19.22 -20.00
N LYS A 352 15.13 -20.26 -20.44
CA LYS A 352 15.51 -21.06 -21.62
C LYS A 352 14.41 -20.95 -22.65
N PHE A 353 14.81 -20.63 -23.88
CA PHE A 353 13.89 -20.35 -24.97
C PHE A 353 13.73 -21.58 -25.85
N TRP A 354 12.48 -21.92 -26.17
CA TRP A 354 12.16 -23.02 -27.07
C TRP A 354 12.39 -22.59 -28.52
N ASP A 355 13.30 -23.29 -29.18
CA ASP A 355 13.71 -23.01 -30.56
C ASP A 355 13.15 -24.03 -31.57
N GLY A 356 12.43 -25.04 -31.08
CA GLY A 356 11.78 -26.04 -31.93
C GLY A 356 12.66 -27.25 -32.28
N GLY A 357 12.11 -28.15 -33.10
CA GLY A 357 12.77 -29.38 -33.52
C GLY A 357 13.46 -29.32 -34.88
N ASP A 358 13.48 -28.15 -35.55
CA ASP A 358 14.11 -27.97 -36.85
C ASP A 358 15.60 -27.66 -36.67
N SER A 359 16.45 -28.68 -36.73
CA SER A 359 17.89 -28.54 -36.52
C SER A 359 18.59 -27.66 -37.56
N THR A 360 17.93 -27.28 -38.65
CA THR A 360 18.48 -26.34 -39.63
C THR A 360 18.47 -24.89 -39.14
N LYS A 361 17.73 -24.62 -38.06
CA LYS A 361 17.62 -23.30 -37.42
C LYS A 361 18.42 -23.19 -36.13
N TYR A 362 19.16 -24.23 -35.75
CA TYR A 362 19.97 -24.17 -34.55
C TYR A 362 21.20 -23.29 -34.77
N HIS A 363 21.58 -22.55 -33.74
CA HIS A 363 22.77 -21.69 -33.73
C HIS A 363 22.74 -20.56 -34.77
N ASP A 364 21.56 -20.08 -35.15
CA ASP A 364 21.38 -19.09 -36.21
C ASP A 364 21.20 -17.65 -35.69
N ASN A 365 21.32 -17.45 -34.37
CA ASN A 365 21.06 -16.19 -33.65
C ASN A 365 19.58 -15.76 -33.70
N GLN A 366 18.66 -16.71 -33.79
CA GLN A 366 17.22 -16.48 -33.67
C GLN A 366 16.57 -17.53 -32.77
N VAL A 367 15.43 -17.16 -32.18
CA VAL A 367 14.54 -18.11 -31.49
C VAL A 367 13.35 -18.36 -32.40
N ALA A 368 13.40 -19.44 -33.16
CA ALA A 368 12.42 -19.80 -34.18
C ALA A 368 11.12 -20.37 -33.58
N GLY A 369 11.23 -21.17 -32.52
CA GLY A 369 10.11 -21.93 -31.94
C GLY A 369 9.60 -23.04 -32.87
N GLY A 370 8.39 -23.52 -32.60
CA GLY A 370 7.67 -24.48 -33.44
C GLY A 370 7.47 -25.83 -32.77
N SER A 371 7.18 -26.86 -33.58
CA SER A 371 7.00 -28.22 -33.06
C SER A 371 8.35 -28.90 -32.83
N GLY A 372 8.42 -29.80 -31.85
CA GLY A 372 9.62 -30.58 -31.58
C GLY A 372 9.49 -31.46 -30.33
N THR A 373 10.61 -32.08 -29.94
CA THR A 373 10.65 -32.95 -28.75
C THR A 373 11.41 -32.26 -27.61
N TRP A 374 10.77 -32.11 -26.45
CA TRP A 374 11.40 -31.65 -25.23
C TRP A 374 11.93 -32.84 -24.44
N ARG A 375 13.25 -33.02 -24.47
CA ARG A 375 13.94 -34.13 -23.80
C ARG A 375 14.67 -33.69 -22.54
N ALA A 376 14.68 -34.57 -21.55
CA ALA A 376 15.66 -34.59 -20.47
C ALA A 376 16.74 -35.64 -20.75
N GLY A 377 17.97 -35.44 -20.25
CA GLY A 377 19.04 -36.44 -20.30
C GLY A 377 20.24 -36.03 -21.15
N ASN A 378 20.93 -37.02 -21.74
CA ASN A 378 22.18 -36.82 -22.47
C ASN A 378 22.00 -35.89 -23.68
N PRO A 379 22.87 -34.87 -23.86
CA PRO A 379 22.81 -33.95 -24.99
C PRO A 379 22.81 -34.67 -26.35
N GLN A 380 21.91 -34.26 -27.24
CA GLN A 380 21.86 -34.66 -28.63
C GLN A 380 21.83 -33.39 -29.49
N PRO A 381 22.99 -32.87 -29.95
CA PRO A 381 23.07 -31.55 -30.60
C PRO A 381 22.10 -31.33 -31.78
N SER A 382 21.73 -32.40 -32.50
CA SER A 382 20.77 -32.34 -33.62
C SER A 382 19.29 -32.39 -33.21
N LYS A 383 18.99 -32.48 -31.91
CA LYS A 383 17.62 -32.61 -31.36
C LYS A 383 17.38 -31.74 -30.13
N ASP A 384 18.37 -30.97 -29.73
CA ASP A 384 18.41 -30.17 -28.52
C ASP A 384 17.81 -28.78 -28.79
N GLY A 385 16.48 -28.68 -28.72
CA GLY A 385 15.73 -27.49 -29.14
C GLY A 385 15.65 -26.32 -28.14
N TRP A 386 16.54 -26.23 -27.14
CA TRP A 386 16.52 -25.14 -26.16
C TRP A 386 17.72 -24.22 -26.33
N THR A 387 17.53 -22.91 -26.20
CA THR A 387 18.59 -21.92 -26.44
C THR A 387 18.53 -20.76 -25.43
N ASP A 388 19.51 -19.85 -25.53
CA ASP A 388 19.49 -18.57 -24.82
C ASP A 388 18.54 -17.56 -25.49
N VAL A 389 18.42 -16.36 -24.93
CA VAL A 389 17.50 -15.32 -25.46
C VAL A 389 17.88 -14.87 -26.88
N ASP A 390 19.14 -15.03 -27.28
CA ASP A 390 19.66 -14.57 -28.56
C ASP A 390 19.65 -15.68 -29.63
N GLY A 391 19.30 -16.92 -29.29
CA GLY A 391 19.34 -18.04 -30.24
C GLY A 391 20.76 -18.47 -30.64
N LYS A 392 21.79 -18.12 -29.86
CA LYS A 392 23.20 -18.33 -30.26
C LYS A 392 23.62 -19.80 -30.16
N LEU A 393 23.19 -20.49 -29.10
CA LEU A 393 23.58 -21.86 -28.86
C LEU A 393 22.39 -22.72 -28.41
N ASN A 394 22.05 -23.70 -29.24
CA ASN A 394 21.14 -24.76 -28.89
C ASN A 394 21.81 -25.81 -28.01
N ALA A 395 21.10 -26.23 -26.97
CA ALA A 395 21.53 -27.19 -25.97
C ALA A 395 20.33 -27.98 -25.42
N ASN A 396 20.64 -29.05 -24.71
CA ASN A 396 19.63 -29.86 -24.04
C ASN A 396 18.92 -29.08 -22.92
N TRP A 397 17.74 -29.55 -22.51
CA TRP A 397 17.01 -28.91 -21.41
C TRP A 397 17.80 -29.00 -20.11
N ALA A 398 18.12 -27.83 -19.56
CA ALA A 398 18.63 -27.70 -18.20
C ALA A 398 17.47 -27.85 -17.21
N GLN A 399 17.55 -28.86 -16.34
CA GLN A 399 16.47 -29.19 -15.42
C GLN A 399 16.19 -28.06 -14.42
N GLY A 400 14.91 -27.83 -14.11
CA GLY A 400 14.48 -26.85 -13.11
C GLY A 400 14.56 -25.40 -13.59
N GLN A 401 14.74 -25.16 -14.88
CA GLN A 401 14.75 -23.81 -15.47
C GLN A 401 13.35 -23.33 -15.84
N PHE A 402 13.23 -22.07 -16.24
CA PHE A 402 11.97 -21.46 -16.67
C PHE A 402 11.84 -21.49 -18.19
N ALA A 403 10.85 -22.22 -18.68
CA ALA A 403 10.65 -22.50 -20.11
C ALA A 403 9.92 -21.34 -20.80
N VAL A 404 10.50 -20.75 -21.85
CA VAL A 404 9.88 -19.68 -22.63
C VAL A 404 9.55 -20.18 -24.03
N PHE A 405 8.26 -20.20 -24.37
CA PHE A 405 7.74 -20.57 -25.68
C PHE A 405 7.37 -19.30 -26.46
N GLY A 406 8.22 -18.92 -27.40
CA GLY A 406 8.04 -17.77 -28.30
C GLY A 406 8.09 -18.18 -29.77
N GLY A 407 8.34 -17.23 -30.68
CA GLY A 407 8.49 -17.52 -32.10
C GLY A 407 7.24 -18.12 -32.74
N LYS A 408 7.41 -19.11 -33.63
CA LYS A 408 6.30 -19.82 -34.27
C LYS A 408 5.68 -20.82 -33.28
N ALA A 409 4.38 -20.74 -33.02
CA ALA A 409 3.71 -21.73 -32.19
C ALA A 409 3.72 -23.14 -32.80
N GLY A 410 3.67 -24.16 -31.94
CA GLY A 410 3.66 -25.55 -32.37
C GLY A 410 3.37 -26.55 -31.25
N THR A 411 3.57 -27.82 -31.55
CA THR A 411 3.39 -28.93 -30.59
C THR A 411 4.73 -29.36 -30.01
N VAL A 412 4.89 -29.18 -28.70
CA VAL A 412 6.08 -29.59 -27.94
C VAL A 412 5.78 -30.92 -27.27
N THR A 413 6.42 -31.99 -27.74
CA THR A 413 6.24 -33.33 -27.17
C THR A 413 7.29 -33.58 -26.10
N VAL A 414 6.88 -33.68 -24.84
CA VAL A 414 7.72 -34.07 -23.70
C VAL A 414 8.05 -35.54 -23.82
N ASP A 415 9.34 -35.85 -23.77
CA ASP A 415 9.92 -37.19 -23.83
C ASP A 415 10.77 -37.40 -22.57
N GLY A 416 10.21 -38.17 -21.64
CA GLY A 416 10.77 -38.46 -20.33
C GLY A 416 11.67 -39.70 -20.31
N ALA A 417 12.01 -40.29 -21.46
CA ALA A 417 12.81 -41.51 -21.52
C ALA A 417 14.23 -41.34 -20.92
N GLY A 418 14.79 -40.12 -20.97
CA GLY A 418 16.07 -39.78 -20.36
C GLY A 418 15.97 -39.28 -18.90
N GLY A 419 14.79 -39.36 -18.29
CA GLY A 419 14.46 -38.85 -16.95
C GLY A 419 13.26 -37.91 -16.97
N ALA A 420 12.64 -37.68 -15.81
CA ALA A 420 11.53 -36.73 -15.70
C ALA A 420 11.99 -35.32 -16.08
N VAL A 421 11.22 -34.64 -16.95
CA VAL A 421 11.45 -33.24 -17.29
C VAL A 421 10.91 -32.37 -16.15
N ARG A 422 11.79 -31.61 -15.53
CA ARG A 422 11.47 -30.73 -14.40
C ARG A 422 11.54 -29.26 -14.79
N ILE A 423 10.58 -28.49 -14.32
CA ILE A 423 10.45 -27.05 -14.60
C ILE A 423 10.23 -26.25 -13.32
N ALA A 424 10.77 -25.04 -13.30
CA ALA A 424 10.46 -24.06 -12.26
C ALA A 424 9.28 -23.14 -12.62
N GLY A 425 8.93 -23.09 -13.91
CA GLY A 425 7.81 -22.33 -14.45
C GLY A 425 7.85 -22.31 -15.98
N ALA A 426 6.86 -21.65 -16.61
CA ALA A 426 6.79 -21.50 -18.05
C ALA A 426 6.16 -20.16 -18.47
N GLN A 427 6.50 -19.68 -19.67
CA GLN A 427 5.82 -18.59 -20.35
C GLN A 427 5.50 -18.98 -21.78
N PHE A 428 4.24 -18.77 -22.18
CA PHE A 428 3.78 -18.84 -23.56
C PHE A 428 3.58 -17.42 -24.07
N ALA A 429 4.56 -16.92 -24.82
CA ALA A 429 4.63 -15.54 -25.31
C ALA A 429 3.88 -15.33 -26.65
N VAL A 430 3.41 -16.42 -27.27
CA VAL A 430 2.58 -16.40 -28.49
C VAL A 430 1.41 -17.38 -28.35
N ASP A 431 0.35 -17.13 -29.11
CA ASP A 431 -0.86 -17.96 -29.13
C ASP A 431 -0.63 -19.34 -29.79
N GLY A 432 -1.26 -20.39 -29.24
CA GLY A 432 -1.44 -21.67 -29.94
C GLY A 432 -0.43 -22.78 -29.60
N TYR A 433 0.44 -22.59 -28.62
CA TYR A 433 1.34 -23.66 -28.17
C TYR A 433 0.57 -24.81 -27.50
N THR A 434 0.96 -26.04 -27.82
CA THR A 434 0.48 -27.25 -27.14
C THR A 434 1.67 -28.06 -26.64
N VAL A 435 1.78 -28.23 -25.33
CA VAL A 435 2.73 -29.16 -24.70
C VAL A 435 2.00 -30.47 -24.45
N GLN A 436 2.56 -31.60 -24.90
CA GLN A 436 1.94 -32.92 -24.80
C GLN A 436 2.97 -34.01 -24.56
N GLY A 437 2.55 -35.26 -24.35
CA GLY A 437 3.45 -36.41 -24.20
C GLY A 437 3.59 -36.84 -22.74
N ASP A 438 4.81 -37.16 -22.33
CA ASP A 438 5.11 -37.53 -20.94
C ASP A 438 4.86 -36.37 -19.96
N GLY A 439 4.88 -36.66 -18.65
CA GLY A 439 4.60 -35.68 -17.62
C GLY A 439 5.71 -34.67 -17.36
N LEU A 440 5.34 -33.51 -16.80
CA LEU A 440 6.27 -32.52 -16.24
C LEU A 440 6.26 -32.61 -14.71
N THR A 441 7.43 -32.40 -14.10
CA THR A 441 7.56 -32.25 -12.64
C THR A 441 7.74 -30.78 -12.29
N LEU A 442 6.96 -30.29 -11.32
CA LEU A 442 6.99 -28.92 -10.81
C LEU A 442 7.91 -28.85 -9.58
N ASP A 443 9.02 -28.13 -9.70
CA ASP A 443 10.04 -28.04 -8.65
C ASP A 443 9.73 -27.00 -7.56
N ASN A 444 8.87 -26.01 -7.87
CA ASN A 444 8.55 -24.90 -6.96
C ASN A 444 7.17 -25.04 -6.33
N ALA A 445 7.02 -24.58 -5.08
CA ALA A 445 5.73 -24.56 -4.38
C ALA A 445 4.63 -23.86 -5.21
N ASN A 446 4.99 -22.79 -5.93
CA ASN A 446 4.15 -22.09 -6.90
C ASN A 446 4.94 -21.87 -8.21
N SER A 447 4.99 -22.86 -9.08
CA SER A 447 5.56 -22.70 -10.43
C SER A 447 4.71 -21.73 -11.23
N VAL A 448 5.29 -20.61 -11.62
CA VAL A 448 4.59 -19.59 -12.40
C VAL A 448 4.41 -20.07 -13.84
N VAL A 449 3.18 -20.01 -14.35
CA VAL A 449 2.87 -20.24 -15.75
C VAL A 449 2.20 -18.99 -16.33
N ARG A 450 2.82 -18.40 -17.35
CA ARG A 450 2.35 -17.21 -18.04
C ARG A 450 1.78 -17.55 -19.41
N VAL A 451 0.67 -16.92 -19.77
CA VAL A 451 0.13 -16.97 -21.14
C VAL A 451 -0.18 -15.54 -21.56
N GLY A 452 0.61 -15.03 -22.51
CA GLY A 452 0.56 -13.63 -22.93
C GLY A 452 1.94 -13.01 -23.08
N ASP A 453 1.94 -11.85 -23.70
CA ASP A 453 3.10 -10.97 -23.96
C ASP A 453 3.02 -9.66 -23.17
N ASN A 454 2.20 -9.64 -22.11
CA ASN A 454 1.93 -8.46 -21.29
C ASN A 454 1.18 -7.33 -22.01
N THR A 455 0.55 -7.60 -23.17
CA THR A 455 -0.34 -6.65 -23.87
C THR A 455 -1.83 -6.98 -23.67
N ALA A 456 -2.71 -6.02 -23.96
CA ALA A 456 -4.16 -6.26 -23.98
C ALA A 456 -4.57 -7.32 -25.02
N ALA A 457 -3.84 -7.42 -26.13
CA ALA A 457 -4.06 -8.46 -27.14
C ALA A 457 -3.69 -9.85 -26.60
N GLY A 458 -2.70 -9.92 -25.71
CA GLY A 458 -2.28 -11.12 -24.99
C GLY A 458 -3.40 -11.84 -24.22
N ALA A 459 -4.49 -11.14 -23.87
CA ALA A 459 -5.65 -11.72 -23.21
C ALA A 459 -6.38 -12.79 -24.05
N ASN A 460 -6.25 -12.74 -25.38
CA ASN A 460 -6.84 -13.72 -26.29
C ASN A 460 -5.94 -14.94 -26.54
N MET A 461 -4.68 -14.89 -26.10
CA MET A 461 -3.74 -15.99 -26.30
C MET A 461 -4.15 -17.21 -25.46
N THR A 462 -3.99 -18.38 -26.04
CA THR A 462 -4.25 -19.67 -25.44
C THR A 462 -3.01 -20.55 -25.53
N ALA A 463 -2.67 -21.19 -24.42
CA ALA A 463 -1.69 -22.27 -24.38
C ALA A 463 -2.30 -23.52 -23.77
N THR A 464 -1.91 -24.68 -24.28
CA THR A 464 -2.40 -25.98 -23.79
C THR A 464 -1.24 -26.77 -23.19
N MET A 465 -1.40 -27.25 -21.96
CA MET A 465 -0.54 -28.26 -21.34
C MET A 465 -1.34 -29.55 -21.19
N ASN A 466 -1.20 -30.44 -22.17
CA ASN A 466 -1.79 -31.77 -22.24
C ASN A 466 -0.79 -32.84 -21.77
N VAL A 467 -0.25 -32.63 -20.58
CA VAL A 467 0.73 -33.49 -19.92
C VAL A 467 0.30 -33.73 -18.47
N ALA A 468 0.71 -34.86 -17.90
CA ALA A 468 0.55 -35.05 -16.46
C ALA A 468 1.47 -34.06 -15.72
N LEU A 469 0.90 -33.28 -14.80
CA LEU A 469 1.67 -32.39 -13.92
C LEU A 469 1.85 -33.09 -12.57
N SER A 470 3.09 -33.20 -12.12
CA SER A 470 3.46 -33.93 -10.90
C SER A 470 4.49 -33.14 -10.08
N GLY A 471 4.89 -33.66 -8.92
CA GLY A 471 5.79 -32.98 -7.98
C GLY A 471 5.08 -32.47 -6.73
N ALA A 472 5.85 -31.91 -5.80
CA ALA A 472 5.33 -31.31 -4.56
C ALA A 472 4.80 -29.88 -4.75
N GLY A 473 5.04 -29.29 -5.93
CA GLY A 473 4.67 -27.92 -6.30
C GLY A 473 3.27 -27.76 -6.91
N GLY A 474 2.76 -26.52 -6.90
CA GLY A 474 1.54 -26.10 -7.59
C GLY A 474 1.82 -25.16 -8.78
N ILE A 475 0.75 -24.76 -9.50
CA ILE A 475 0.83 -23.76 -10.58
C ILE A 475 0.20 -22.44 -10.13
N SER A 476 0.91 -21.35 -10.32
CA SER A 476 0.36 -19.98 -10.33
C SER A 476 0.15 -19.54 -11.77
N LYS A 477 -1.10 -19.44 -12.23
CA LYS A 477 -1.40 -18.94 -13.58
C LYS A 477 -1.40 -17.42 -13.57
N GLU A 478 -0.51 -16.83 -14.35
CA GLU A 478 -0.31 -15.38 -14.46
C GLU A 478 -0.51 -14.91 -15.91
N ASP A 479 -0.63 -13.60 -16.10
CA ASP A 479 -1.06 -12.94 -17.35
C ASP A 479 -2.50 -13.27 -17.78
N ALA A 480 -3.06 -12.40 -18.64
CA ALA A 480 -4.49 -12.43 -19.00
C ALA A 480 -4.90 -13.59 -19.94
N GLY A 481 -3.95 -14.24 -20.61
CA GLY A 481 -4.25 -15.32 -21.56
C GLY A 481 -4.78 -16.59 -20.89
N ARG A 482 -5.31 -17.52 -21.68
CA ARG A 482 -5.93 -18.77 -21.21
C ARG A 482 -4.92 -19.90 -21.18
N LEU A 483 -4.75 -20.54 -20.01
CA LEU A 483 -4.05 -21.81 -19.89
C LEU A 483 -5.06 -22.96 -19.84
N ILE A 484 -4.95 -23.91 -20.76
CA ILE A 484 -5.77 -25.12 -20.80
C ILE A 484 -4.93 -26.28 -20.25
N LEU A 485 -5.42 -26.94 -19.21
CA LEU A 485 -4.84 -28.18 -18.68
C LEU A 485 -5.62 -29.36 -19.24
N GLY A 486 -4.96 -30.19 -20.07
CA GLY A 486 -5.54 -31.37 -20.69
C GLY A 486 -5.19 -32.65 -19.93
N VAL A 487 -6.08 -33.65 -19.97
CA VAL A 487 -5.79 -35.00 -19.45
C VAL A 487 -5.16 -35.84 -20.56
N SER A 488 -3.86 -36.17 -20.44
CA SER A 488 -3.28 -37.23 -21.23
C SER A 488 -3.82 -38.57 -20.72
N THR A 489 -4.49 -39.33 -21.60
CA THR A 489 -4.82 -40.73 -21.29
C THR A 489 -3.51 -41.52 -21.30
N PRO A 490 -3.16 -42.27 -20.24
CA PRO A 490 -1.94 -43.06 -20.24
C PRO A 490 -2.03 -44.09 -21.38
N THR A 491 -1.00 -44.15 -22.21
CA THR A 491 -0.82 -45.16 -23.26
C THR A 491 -0.97 -46.54 -22.63
N PRO A 492 -1.92 -47.40 -23.07
CA PRO A 492 -2.07 -48.72 -22.51
C PRO A 492 -0.82 -49.54 -22.81
N VAL A 493 -0.17 -50.03 -21.76
CA VAL A 493 0.90 -51.04 -21.88
C VAL A 493 0.30 -52.27 -22.55
N ALA A 494 0.85 -52.68 -23.69
CA ALA A 494 0.41 -53.86 -24.42
C ALA A 494 0.43 -55.10 -23.49
N PRO A 495 -0.61 -55.95 -23.51
CA PRO A 495 -0.66 -57.12 -22.64
C PRO A 495 0.47 -58.08 -23.03
N GLN A 496 1.40 -58.34 -22.10
CA GLN A 496 2.33 -59.44 -22.25
C GLN A 496 1.53 -60.75 -22.35
N SER A 497 1.74 -61.48 -23.44
CA SER A 497 1.15 -62.79 -23.67
C SER A 497 1.62 -63.78 -22.61
N ARG A 498 0.73 -64.13 -21.67
CA ARG A 498 0.93 -65.30 -20.82
C ARG A 498 0.61 -66.57 -21.63
N ALA A 499 1.62 -67.11 -22.30
CA ALA A 499 1.60 -68.47 -22.79
C ALA A 499 2.22 -69.42 -21.75
N ALA A 500 1.41 -70.40 -21.34
CA ALA A 500 1.77 -71.74 -20.84
C ALA A 500 2.64 -71.90 -19.58
N CYS A 501 2.00 -72.30 -18.48
CA CYS A 501 2.52 -73.39 -17.65
C CYS A 501 1.36 -74.28 -17.11
N CYS A 502 1.29 -75.48 -17.69
CA CYS A 502 0.77 -76.78 -17.26
C CYS A 502 -0.29 -76.98 -16.15
N ARG A 503 -1.42 -77.58 -16.58
CA ARG A 503 -2.07 -78.86 -16.17
C ARG A 503 -2.57 -79.11 -14.73
N ALA A 504 -3.90 -79.35 -14.67
CA ALA A 504 -4.64 -80.53 -14.13
C ALA A 504 -5.82 -80.15 -13.20
N ALA A 505 -6.98 -80.78 -13.43
CA ALA A 505 -8.29 -80.53 -12.81
C ALA A 505 -8.78 -81.78 -12.00
N PRO A 506 -10.04 -81.86 -11.47
CA PRO A 506 -10.65 -81.29 -10.25
C PRO A 506 -11.35 -82.43 -9.44
N PRO A 507 -12.53 -82.34 -8.74
CA PRO A 507 -13.34 -81.24 -8.14
C PRO A 507 -13.91 -81.54 -6.72
N ALA A 508 -14.50 -80.54 -6.02
CA ALA A 508 -15.67 -80.77 -5.13
C ALA A 508 -16.45 -79.46 -4.82
N CYS A 509 -17.77 -79.52 -5.08
CA CYS A 509 -18.96 -78.98 -4.37
C CYS A 509 -18.80 -77.79 -3.39
N ARG A 510 -19.72 -76.82 -3.21
CA ARG A 510 -21.19 -76.78 -3.39
C ARG A 510 -21.67 -75.32 -3.18
N ALA A 511 -22.80 -74.96 -3.79
CA ALA A 511 -23.55 -73.72 -3.57
C ALA A 511 -24.40 -73.75 -2.27
N ILE A 512 -25.08 -72.62 -1.98
CA ILE A 512 -26.15 -72.29 -0.97
C ILE A 512 -25.65 -71.21 0.02
N SER A 513 -26.34 -70.12 0.41
CA SER A 513 -27.62 -69.47 0.07
C SER A 513 -27.69 -68.14 0.87
N SER A 514 -28.55 -67.24 0.40
CA SER A 514 -29.03 -65.99 0.99
C SER A 514 -29.42 -66.02 2.47
N THR A 515 -29.22 -64.91 3.18
CA THR A 515 -30.29 -64.20 3.95
C THR A 515 -29.77 -62.86 4.51
N MET A 516 -30.56 -61.78 4.31
CA MET A 516 -30.48 -60.52 5.06
C MET A 516 -31.06 -60.69 6.49
N PRO A 517 -30.87 -59.70 7.39
CA PRO A 517 -31.99 -58.79 7.66
C PRO A 517 -31.62 -57.29 7.81
N LYS A 518 -32.68 -56.47 7.80
CA LYS A 518 -32.79 -55.00 7.66
C LYS A 518 -32.61 -54.18 8.97
N SER A 519 -32.38 -52.87 8.73
CA SER A 519 -32.88 -51.68 9.48
C SER A 519 -31.99 -51.13 10.62
N ARG A 520 -31.81 -49.83 10.86
CA ARG A 520 -32.71 -48.66 10.74
C ARG A 520 -31.97 -47.32 10.49
N SER A 521 -32.71 -46.46 9.80
CA SER A 521 -32.65 -44.99 9.66
C SER A 521 -32.23 -44.18 10.91
N ILE A 522 -31.38 -43.17 10.71
CA ILE A 522 -31.05 -42.12 11.68
C ILE A 522 -31.72 -40.80 11.21
N ARG A 523 -32.48 -40.15 12.10
CA ARG A 523 -32.89 -38.73 12.00
C ARG A 523 -32.27 -37.95 13.17
N PRO A 524 -32.07 -36.62 13.03
CA PRO A 524 -31.28 -35.79 13.92
C PRO A 524 -32.04 -35.30 15.17
N ARG A 525 -31.29 -34.98 16.24
CA ARG A 525 -31.78 -34.52 17.55
C ARG A 525 -31.75 -32.98 17.65
N PRO A 526 -32.76 -32.30 18.23
CA PRO A 526 -32.84 -30.83 18.29
C PRO A 526 -32.27 -30.20 19.57
N LEU A 527 -32.02 -28.89 19.48
CA LEU A 527 -31.59 -27.96 20.54
C LEU A 527 -32.56 -27.87 21.73
N ALA A 528 -32.02 -27.52 22.91
CA ALA A 528 -32.75 -26.98 24.05
C ALA A 528 -31.94 -25.85 24.76
N PRO A 529 -32.58 -24.95 25.53
CA PRO A 529 -32.09 -23.59 25.81
C PRO A 529 -31.57 -23.34 27.26
N THR A 530 -30.98 -22.14 27.42
CA THR A 530 -30.58 -21.26 28.55
C THR A 530 -31.06 -21.56 30.00
N PRO A 531 -30.38 -21.05 31.07
CA PRO A 531 -30.53 -19.63 31.48
C PRO A 531 -29.32 -18.94 32.14
N ALA A 532 -29.46 -17.61 32.24
CA ALA A 532 -28.56 -16.61 32.78
C ALA A 532 -28.45 -16.61 34.32
N ARG A 533 -27.33 -16.05 34.80
CA ARG A 533 -27.30 -15.15 35.96
C ARG A 533 -26.19 -14.12 35.82
#